data_AF-A0A0L6WQZ4-F1
#
_entry.id   AF-A0A0L6WQZ4-F1
#
_cell.length_a   1.000
_cell.length_b   1.000
_cell.length_c   1.000
_cell.angle_alpha   90.00
_cell.angle_beta   90.00
_cell.angle_gamma   90.00
#
_symmetry.space_group_name_H-M   'P 1'
#
loop_
_entity.id
_entity.type
_entity.pdbx_description
1 polymer ?
#
loop_
_entity_poly.entity_id
_entity_poly.type
_entity_poly.pdbx_seq_one_letter_code
_entity_poly.pdbx_strand_id
1 'polypeptide(L)'
;MPALHHLTRNSMSPQKVLLYCNSHNIINIFNSLCPQLLYNPLLRFAADIMISGSNHVKVLHIPSKLNVCTELISKNELEEA
;
A
#
# COMPACT_ATOMS: atom_id res chain seq x y z
N MET A 1 -0.73 6.89 0.67
CA MET A 1 0.25 5.81 0.97
C MET A 1 1.58 6.42 1.41
N PRO A 2 1.69 6.97 2.63
CA PRO A 2 2.89 7.67 3.10
C PRO A 2 4.11 6.74 3.20
N ALA A 3 3.92 5.51 3.69
CA ALA A 3 4.99 4.53 3.86
C ALA A 3 5.66 4.15 2.51
N LEU A 4 4.86 3.87 1.48
CA LEU A 4 5.38 3.53 0.14
C LEU A 4 6.14 4.70 -0.49
N HIS A 5 5.63 5.92 -0.35
CA HIS A 5 6.31 7.13 -0.83
C HIS A 5 7.65 7.37 -0.10
N HIS A 6 7.69 7.16 1.22
CA HIS A 6 8.91 7.33 2.01
C HIS A 6 9.98 6.28 1.63
N LEU A 7 9.57 5.02 1.45
CA LEU A 7 10.46 3.92 1.04
C LEU A 7 11.11 4.20 -0.32
N THR A 8 10.32 4.65 -1.30
CA THR A 8 10.80 4.89 -2.66
C THR A 8 11.65 6.15 -2.78
N ARG A 9 11.39 7.18 -1.98
CA ARG A 9 12.20 8.41 -1.96
C ARG A 9 13.60 8.20 -1.39
N ASN A 10 13.75 7.32 -0.41
CA ASN A 10 15.03 7.10 0.28
C ASN A 10 15.89 6.02 -0.36
N SER A 11 15.41 5.37 -1.42
CA SER A 11 16.14 4.30 -2.09
C SER A 11 16.86 4.83 -3.32
N MET A 12 18.15 4.48 -3.45
CA MET A 12 18.99 4.87 -4.60
C MET A 12 18.83 3.91 -5.80
N SER A 13 18.00 2.86 -5.69
CA SER A 13 17.86 1.82 -6.71
C SER A 13 16.42 1.28 -6.80
N PRO A 14 16.01 0.73 -7.95
CA PRO A 14 14.70 0.12 -8.12
C PRO A 14 14.44 -0.97 -7.07
N GLN A 15 13.30 -0.89 -6.37
CA GLN A 15 12.95 -1.84 -5.31
C GLN A 15 11.83 -2.79 -5.72
N LYS A 16 11.90 -4.01 -5.17
CA LYS A 16 10.78 -4.95 -5.13
C LYS A 16 10.13 -4.85 -3.76
N VAL A 17 8.96 -4.22 -3.70
CA VAL A 17 8.22 -3.96 -2.46
C VAL A 17 7.05 -4.92 -2.37
N LEU A 18 6.95 -5.64 -1.25
CA LEU A 18 5.81 -6.49 -0.93
C LEU A 18 5.00 -5.83 0.18
N LEU A 19 3.75 -5.47 -0.13
CA LEU A 19 2.80 -4.88 0.81
C LEU A 19 1.88 -5.97 1.34
N TYR A 20 1.87 -6.15 2.65
CA TYR A 20 0.91 -7.02 3.31
C TYR A 20 -0.33 -6.21 3.70
N CYS A 21 -1.52 -6.72 3.37
CA CYS A 21 -2.78 -6.05 3.62
C CYS A 21 -3.86 -7.07 4.00
N ASN A 22 -4.75 -6.70 4.92
CA ASN A 22 -5.94 -7.49 5.24
C ASN A 22 -7.22 -6.98 4.54
N SER A 23 -7.13 -5.89 3.76
CA SER A 23 -8.28 -5.31 3.05
C SER A 23 -8.45 -5.95 1.68
N HIS A 24 -9.49 -6.77 1.52
CA HIS A 24 -9.84 -7.38 0.24
C HIS A 24 -10.08 -6.35 -0.87
N ASN A 25 -10.60 -5.17 -0.55
CA ASN A 25 -10.81 -4.11 -1.54
C ASN A 25 -9.48 -3.65 -2.13
N ILE A 26 -8.49 -3.35 -1.28
CA ILE A 26 -7.16 -2.91 -1.71
C ILE A 26 -6.48 -4.01 -2.53
N ILE A 27 -6.54 -5.26 -2.06
CA ILE A 27 -5.95 -6.41 -2.76
C ILE A 27 -6.57 -6.58 -4.14
N ASN A 28 -7.90 -6.55 -4.22
CA ASN A 28 -8.61 -6.69 -5.49
C ASN A 28 -8.23 -5.57 -6.46
N ILE A 29 -8.16 -4.32 -6.02
CA ILE A 29 -7.83 -3.20 -6.88
C ILE A 29 -6.38 -3.30 -7.39
N PHE A 30 -5.42 -3.63 -6.53
CA PHE A 30 -4.02 -3.77 -6.94
C PHE A 30 -3.77 -4.99 -7.84
N ASN A 31 -4.46 -6.12 -7.60
CA ASN A 31 -4.26 -7.33 -8.40
C ASN A 31 -5.06 -7.33 -9.70
N SER A 32 -6.26 -6.76 -9.72
CA SER A 32 -7.08 -6.67 -10.94
C SER A 32 -6.75 -5.45 -11.79
N LEU A 33 -6.06 -4.46 -11.21
CA LEU A 33 -5.91 -3.11 -11.78
C LEU A 33 -7.25 -2.47 -12.17
N CYS A 34 -8.35 -2.95 -11.58
CA CYS A 34 -9.69 -2.47 -11.88
C CYS A 34 -9.95 -1.18 -11.11
N PRO A 35 -10.18 -0.06 -11.82
CA PRO A 35 -10.43 1.22 -11.18
C PRO A 35 -11.81 1.19 -10.50
N GLN A 36 -11.81 1.34 -9.17
CA GLN A 36 -13.02 1.61 -8.39
C GLN A 36 -12.99 3.07 -7.96
N LEU A 37 -14.07 3.81 -8.23
CA LEU A 37 -14.15 5.27 -8.07
C LEU A 37 -13.57 5.77 -6.73
N LEU A 38 -13.89 5.07 -5.64
CA LEU A 38 -13.46 5.39 -4.27
C LEU A 38 -11.95 5.24 -4.04
N TYR A 39 -11.29 4.36 -4.78
CA TYR A 39 -9.90 3.95 -4.55
C TYR A 39 -8.97 4.34 -5.70
N ASN A 40 -9.50 4.91 -6.78
CA ASN A 40 -8.72 5.40 -7.92
C ASN A 40 -7.61 6.39 -7.54
N PRO A 41 -7.82 7.36 -6.64
CA PRO A 41 -6.75 8.24 -6.20
C PRO A 41 -5.59 7.46 -5.56
N LEU A 42 -5.90 6.42 -4.79
CA LEU A 42 -4.90 5.57 -4.13
C LEU A 42 -4.13 4.72 -5.15
N LEU A 43 -4.85 4.10 -6.10
CA LEU A 43 -4.24 3.28 -7.14
C LEU A 43 -3.35 4.13 -8.05
N ARG A 44 -3.82 5.32 -8.44
CA ARG A 44 -3.04 6.27 -9.25
C ARG A 44 -1.77 6.70 -8.51
N PHE A 45 -1.90 7.11 -7.25
CA PHE A 45 -0.73 7.51 -6.45
C PHE A 45 0.31 6.37 -6.34
N ALA A 46 -0.13 5.13 -6.15
CA ALA A 46 0.77 3.99 -6.13
C ALA A 46 1.41 3.74 -7.50
N ALA A 47 0.66 3.87 -8.59
CA ALA A 47 1.17 3.77 -9.95
C ALA A 47 2.23 4.83 -10.27
N ASP A 48 1.99 6.08 -9.88
CA ASP A 48 2.93 7.18 -10.06
C ASP A 48 4.27 6.88 -9.35
N ILE A 49 4.22 6.30 -8.15
CA ILE A 49 5.41 5.86 -7.39
C ILE A 49 6.13 4.69 -8.07
N MET A 50 5.38 3.72 -8.60
CA MET A 50 5.96 2.57 -9.30
C MET A 50 6.69 3.00 -10.58
N ILE A 51 6.07 3.89 -11.35
CA ILE A 51 6.61 4.38 -12.63
C ILE A 51 7.85 5.26 -12.39
N SER A 52 7.78 6.23 -11.47
CA SER A 52 8.85 7.21 -11.24
C SER A 52 10.18 6.59 -10.77
N GLY A 53 10.13 5.51 -9.99
CA GLY A 53 11.33 4.85 -9.46
C GLY A 53 11.63 3.48 -10.05
N SER A 54 10.93 3.05 -11.12
CA SER A 54 11.00 1.66 -11.65
C SER A 54 10.76 0.59 -10.58
N ASN A 55 9.94 0.92 -9.57
CA ASN A 55 9.69 0.06 -8.43
C ASN A 55 8.59 -0.94 -8.75
N HIS A 56 8.77 -2.17 -8.28
CA HIS A 56 7.80 -3.25 -8.45
C HIS A 56 7.08 -3.46 -7.12
N VAL A 57 5.79 -3.11 -7.05
CA VAL A 57 4.98 -3.29 -5.85
C VAL A 57 4.04 -4.48 -6.06
N LYS A 58 4.00 -5.39 -5.10
CA LYS A 58 3.02 -6.48 -5.03
C LYS A 58 2.25 -6.39 -3.74
N VAL A 59 0.93 -6.60 -3.79
CA VAL A 59 0.08 -6.63 -2.60
C VAL A 59 -0.31 -8.08 -2.29
N LEU A 60 -0.04 -8.53 -1.07
CA LEU A 60 -0.40 -9.86 -0.58
C LEU A 60 -1.46 -9.75 0.52
N HIS A 61 -2.46 -10.61 0.44
CA HIS A 61 -3.41 -10.78 1.52
C HIS A 61 -2.76 -11.44 2.74
N ILE A 62 -3.00 -10.87 3.92
CA ILE A 62 -2.77 -11.54 5.19
C ILE A 62 -4.05 -11.53 6.04
N PRO A 63 -4.35 -12.61 6.78
CA PRO A 63 -5.45 -12.62 7.74
C PRO A 63 -5.27 -11.52 8.79
N SER A 64 -6.36 -10.93 9.28
CA SER A 64 -6.31 -9.90 10.34
C SER A 64 -5.57 -10.35 11.60
N LYS A 65 -5.60 -11.66 11.92
CA LYS A 65 -4.83 -12.25 13.02
C LYS A 65 -3.31 -12.03 12.91
N LEU A 66 -2.80 -11.81 11.71
CA LEU A 66 -1.38 -11.51 11.44
C LEU A 66 -1.14 -10.00 11.22
N ASN A 67 -2.20 -9.20 11.11
CA ASN A 67 -2.12 -7.75 10.88
C ASN A 67 -2.38 -6.92 12.15
N VAL A 68 -2.29 -7.56 13.33
CA VAL A 68 -2.64 -6.96 14.63
C VAL A 68 -1.82 -5.71 14.90
N CYS A 69 -0.52 -5.73 14.61
CA CYS A 69 0.35 -4.57 14.80
C CYS A 69 -0.13 -3.35 14.00
N THR A 70 -0.47 -3.54 12.73
CA THR A 70 -0.97 -2.45 11.87
C THR A 70 -2.31 -1.93 12.38
N GLU A 71 -3.20 -2.80 12.84
CA GLU A 71 -4.48 -2.38 13.40
C GLU A 71 -4.31 -1.58 14.70
N LEU A 72 -3.38 -1.99 15.58
CA LEU A 72 -3.06 -1.26 16.80
C LEU A 72 -2.45 0.11 16.50
N ILE A 73 -1.52 0.18 15.53
CA ILE A 73 -0.93 1.46 15.10
C ILE A 73 -2.00 2.38 14.54
N SER A 74 -2.87 1.88 13.65
CA SER A 74 -3.94 2.69 13.06
C SER A 74 -4.96 3.16 14.11
N LYS A 75 -5.26 2.36 15.13
CA LYS A 75 -6.12 2.80 16.24
C LYS A 75 -5.47 3.90 17.07
N ASN A 76 -4.19 3.74 17.40
CA ASN A 76 -3.46 4.74 18.19
C ASN A 76 -3.30 6.06 17.42
N GLU A 77 -3.02 6.01 16.12
CA GLU A 77 -2.97 7.21 15.26
C GLU A 77 -4.34 7.89 15.11
N LEU A 78 -5.45 7.13 15.22
CA LEU A 78 -6.81 7.68 15.19
C LEU A 78 -7.21 8.32 16.53
N GLU A 79 -6.65 7.85 17.64
CA GLU A 79 -6.87 8.42 18.98
C GLU A 79 -6.03 9.69 19.22
N GLU A 80 -4.91 9.85 18.50
CA GLU A 80 -4.06 11.05 18.55
C GLU A 80 -4.44 12.16 17.54
N ALA A 81 -5.43 11.94 16.67
CA ALA A 81 -5.85 12.85 15.60
C ALA A 81 -7.15 13.62 15.91
#